data_AF-A0A5B2VRF8-F1
#
_entry.id   AF-A0A5B2VRF8-F1
#
_cell.length_a   1.000
_cell.length_b   1.000
_cell.length_c   1.000
_cell.angle_alpha   90.00
_cell.angle_beta   90.00
_cell.angle_gamma   90.00
#
_symmetry.space_group_name_H-M   'P 1'
#
loop_
_entity.id
_entity.type
_entity.pdbx_description
1 polymer ?
#
loop_
_entity_poly.entity_id
_entity_poly.type
_entity_poly.pdbx_seq_one_letter_code
_entity_poly.pdbx_strand_id
1 'polypeptide(L)'
;MNTITLRRMVLLAGVVLAAACGQPSSNKTNNDASATDTDTTAKPITAVPDLGTPPAVPDTQFVIVDSMVNIQVNNVAVARRPGAFDSTLADYWLQCYNGTQKLPKFLRFKYQGTVMMGARGNLMDAVVHVQDSVKDYISKEKFQQEFHRIDPSHQKELEEMYPVLFQKRL
;
A
#
# COMPACT_ATOMS: atom_id res chain seq x y z
N MET A 1 10.00 -51.74 29.10
CA MET A 1 10.63 -52.78 28.25
C MET A 1 9.86 -52.85 26.93
N ASN A 2 10.42 -52.27 25.87
CA ASN A 2 10.69 -52.92 24.58
C ASN A 2 11.13 -51.85 23.56
N THR A 3 12.42 -51.94 23.25
CA THR A 3 13.18 -51.30 22.17
C THR A 3 12.72 -51.78 20.79
N ILE A 4 12.96 -50.99 19.74
CA ILE A 4 13.81 -51.37 18.58
C ILE A 4 14.01 -50.17 17.65
N THR A 5 15.28 -49.98 17.37
CA THR A 5 16.02 -49.08 16.48
C THR A 5 15.79 -49.41 15.00
N LEU A 6 15.80 -48.41 14.10
CA LEU A 6 16.31 -48.65 12.74
C LEU A 6 17.05 -47.42 12.19
N ARG A 7 18.34 -47.65 11.94
CA ARG A 7 19.30 -46.81 11.23
C ARG A 7 18.92 -46.70 9.74
N ARG A 8 19.32 -45.61 9.08
CA ARG A 8 20.15 -45.70 7.86
C ARG A 8 20.90 -44.39 7.58
N MET A 9 22.18 -44.59 7.30
CA MET A 9 23.27 -43.66 7.05
C MET A 9 23.35 -43.28 5.55
N VAL A 10 23.80 -42.04 5.29
CA VAL A 10 24.87 -41.59 4.37
C VAL A 10 24.75 -41.84 2.85
N LEU A 11 24.90 -40.75 2.07
CA LEU A 11 25.79 -40.58 0.87
C LEU A 11 25.60 -39.13 0.35
N LEU A 12 26.50 -38.14 0.48
CA LEU A 12 27.85 -37.89 -0.07
C LEU A 12 27.91 -37.58 -1.59
N ALA A 13 28.54 -36.42 -1.88
CA ALA A 13 29.23 -35.99 -3.11
C ALA A 13 28.45 -35.29 -4.25
N GLY A 14 28.62 -33.96 -4.33
CA GLY A 14 29.44 -33.28 -5.36
C GLY A 14 28.91 -33.19 -6.80
N VAL A 15 28.95 -31.99 -7.39
CA VAL A 15 29.97 -31.56 -8.36
C VAL A 15 29.70 -30.10 -8.80
N VAL A 16 30.82 -29.41 -9.00
CA VAL A 16 31.10 -28.03 -9.38
C VAL A 16 30.61 -27.68 -10.79
N LEU A 17 30.23 -26.43 -11.04
CA LEU A 17 30.57 -25.76 -12.30
C LEU A 17 30.92 -24.29 -12.08
N ALA A 18 31.99 -23.90 -12.76
CA ALA A 18 32.81 -22.73 -12.54
C ALA A 18 32.45 -21.55 -13.44
N ALA A 19 33.05 -20.42 -13.08
CA ALA A 19 33.47 -19.30 -13.92
C ALA A 19 32.38 -18.39 -14.52
N ALA A 20 32.43 -17.11 -14.12
CA ALA A 20 33.03 -16.09 -14.97
C ALA A 20 33.33 -14.82 -14.17
N CYS A 21 34.61 -14.41 -14.20
CA CYS A 21 35.03 -13.05 -13.93
C CYS A 21 34.40 -12.11 -14.97
N GLY A 22 33.95 -10.95 -14.52
CA GLY A 22 33.52 -9.85 -15.39
C GLY A 22 33.61 -8.53 -14.63
N GLN A 23 34.81 -7.97 -14.58
CA GLN A 23 35.09 -6.59 -14.16
C GLN A 23 34.23 -5.60 -14.98
N PRO A 24 33.70 -4.55 -14.33
CA PRO A 24 33.54 -3.27 -15.04
C PRO A 24 34.58 -2.27 -14.54
N SER A 25 35.36 -1.83 -15.52
CA SER A 25 36.28 -0.70 -15.48
C SER A 25 35.61 0.56 -14.91
N SER A 26 36.29 1.22 -13.96
CA SER A 26 36.00 2.60 -13.62
C SER A 26 36.42 3.50 -14.78
N ASN A 27 35.47 4.23 -15.35
CA ASN A 27 35.83 5.40 -16.15
C ASN A 27 34.98 6.59 -15.70
N LYS A 28 35.65 7.50 -14.98
CA LYS A 28 35.18 8.86 -14.71
C LYS A 28 35.52 9.70 -15.94
N THR A 29 34.50 10.26 -16.61
CA THR A 29 34.65 11.53 -17.32
C THR A 29 33.34 12.31 -17.25
N ASN A 30 33.45 13.55 -16.79
CA ASN A 30 32.39 14.55 -16.62
C ASN A 30 31.75 14.95 -17.94
N ASN A 31 30.46 15.29 -17.93
CA ASN A 31 29.94 16.56 -18.45
C ASN A 31 28.46 16.78 -18.10
N ASP A 32 28.17 18.05 -17.86
CA ASP A 32 26.90 18.67 -17.48
C ASP A 32 25.72 18.45 -18.45
N ALA A 33 24.55 18.78 -17.90
CA ALA A 33 23.33 19.26 -18.56
C ALA A 33 22.23 18.24 -18.92
N SER A 34 21.21 18.21 -18.07
CA SER A 34 19.80 18.40 -18.42
C SER A 34 19.28 17.74 -19.70
N ALA A 35 18.64 16.58 -19.54
CA ALA A 35 17.50 16.20 -20.38
C ALA A 35 16.51 15.37 -19.56
N THR A 36 15.35 15.97 -19.36
CA THR A 36 14.03 15.46 -18.99
C THR A 36 13.77 14.00 -19.39
N ASP A 37 14.07 13.03 -18.52
CA ASP A 37 13.55 11.67 -18.65
C ASP A 37 12.20 11.56 -17.93
N THR A 38 11.15 11.95 -18.65
CA THR A 38 9.78 11.57 -18.30
C THR A 38 9.59 10.12 -18.75
N ASP A 39 10.11 9.18 -17.96
CA ASP A 39 9.90 7.76 -18.16
C ASP A 39 8.43 7.43 -17.83
N THR A 40 7.57 7.62 -18.83
CA THR A 40 6.16 7.22 -18.82
C THR A 40 5.97 5.84 -19.45
N THR A 41 6.93 4.94 -19.24
CA THR A 41 6.77 3.53 -19.59
C THR A 41 5.98 2.82 -18.49
N ALA A 42 4.69 3.13 -18.38
CA ALA A 42 3.78 2.41 -17.50
C ALA A 42 3.61 0.97 -18.01
N LYS A 43 4.35 0.03 -17.41
CA LYS A 43 4.14 -1.40 -17.66
C LYS A 43 2.69 -1.77 -17.30
N PRO A 44 1.96 -2.52 -18.15
CA PRO A 44 0.63 -3.01 -17.82
C PRO A 44 0.72 -3.89 -16.57
N ILE A 45 -0.16 -3.62 -15.61
CA ILE A 45 -0.12 -4.23 -14.28
C ILE A 45 -0.73 -5.63 -14.33
N THR A 46 0.07 -6.62 -13.94
CA THR A 46 -0.36 -7.97 -13.55
C THR A 46 -1.37 -7.88 -12.40
N ALA A 47 -2.44 -8.67 -12.50
CA ALA A 47 -3.65 -8.66 -11.68
C ALA A 47 -3.47 -8.24 -10.20
N VAL A 48 -4.41 -7.43 -9.70
CA VAL A 48 -4.54 -7.17 -8.26
C VAL A 48 -4.77 -8.52 -7.56
N PRO A 49 -4.03 -8.83 -6.49
CA PRO A 49 -4.19 -10.10 -5.79
C PRO A 49 -5.64 -10.27 -5.33
N ASP A 50 -6.19 -11.48 -5.51
CA ASP A 50 -7.51 -11.84 -5.01
C ASP A 50 -7.50 -11.69 -3.48
N LEU A 51 -8.36 -10.81 -2.98
CA LEU A 51 -8.38 -10.44 -1.56
C LEU A 51 -9.23 -11.39 -0.73
N GLY A 52 -9.92 -12.37 -1.32
CA GLY A 52 -10.82 -13.28 -0.62
C GLY A 52 -12.15 -12.64 -0.23
N THR A 53 -12.98 -13.36 0.54
CA THR A 53 -14.34 -12.91 0.89
C THR A 53 -14.36 -11.72 1.86
N PRO A 54 -15.14 -10.66 1.58
CA PRO A 54 -15.20 -9.44 2.39
C PRO A 54 -15.70 -9.65 3.85
N PRO A 55 -15.25 -8.80 4.80
CA PRO A 55 -14.19 -7.81 4.65
C PRO A 55 -12.83 -8.45 4.97
N ALA A 56 -12.24 -9.14 3.99
CA ALA A 56 -10.81 -9.38 4.04
C ALA A 56 -10.12 -8.01 4.00
N VAL A 57 -9.47 -7.65 5.10
CA VAL A 57 -8.70 -6.41 5.21
C VAL A 57 -7.34 -6.68 4.56
N PRO A 58 -7.06 -6.18 3.35
CA PRO A 58 -5.79 -6.41 2.70
C PRO A 58 -4.70 -5.62 3.44
N ASP A 59 -3.47 -6.14 3.46
CA ASP A 59 -2.33 -5.37 3.96
C ASP A 59 -2.14 -4.08 3.15
N THR A 60 -2.40 -4.13 1.83
CA THR A 60 -2.32 -2.97 0.94
C THR A 60 -3.63 -2.79 0.18
N GLN A 61 -4.24 -1.63 0.33
CA GLN A 61 -5.37 -1.20 -0.49
C GLN A 61 -4.86 -0.51 -1.75
N PHE A 62 -5.43 -0.88 -2.90
CA PHE A 62 -5.09 -0.27 -4.18
C PHE A 62 -6.19 0.66 -4.67
N VAL A 63 -5.79 1.86 -5.06
CA VAL A 63 -6.61 2.82 -5.81
C VAL A 63 -6.09 2.84 -7.24
N ILE A 64 -6.89 2.35 -8.18
CA ILE A 64 -6.55 2.37 -9.61
C ILE A 64 -7.26 3.56 -10.25
N VAL A 65 -6.50 4.36 -10.99
CA VAL A 65 -7.01 5.54 -11.69
C VAL A 65 -6.61 5.43 -13.14
N ASP A 66 -7.57 5.41 -14.05
CA ASP A 66 -7.29 5.38 -15.49
C ASP A 66 -7.20 6.77 -16.11
N SER A 67 -6.81 6.83 -17.39
CA SER A 67 -6.68 8.07 -18.17
C SER A 67 -8.00 8.85 -18.32
N MET A 68 -9.14 8.18 -18.12
CA MET A 68 -10.47 8.80 -18.13
C MET A 68 -10.91 9.23 -16.73
N VAL A 69 -10.05 9.11 -15.72
CA VAL A 69 -10.34 9.41 -14.31
C VAL A 69 -11.50 8.54 -13.79
N ASN A 70 -11.60 7.30 -14.26
CA ASN A 70 -12.36 6.28 -13.56
C ASN A 70 -11.51 5.76 -12.41
N ILE A 71 -12.12 5.65 -11.24
CA ILE A 71 -11.45 5.26 -10.01
C ILE A 71 -11.99 3.90 -9.60
N GLN A 72 -11.09 3.00 -9.23
CA GLN A 72 -11.42 1.72 -8.61
C GLN A 72 -10.68 1.60 -7.29
N VAL A 73 -11.37 1.10 -6.26
CA VAL A 73 -10.80 0.81 -4.95
C VAL A 73 -10.94 -0.69 -4.72
N ASN A 74 -9.83 -1.41 -4.56
CA ASN A 74 -9.83 -2.88 -4.42
C ASN A 74 -10.65 -3.59 -5.52
N ASN A 75 -10.48 -3.16 -6.77
CA ASN A 75 -11.23 -3.64 -7.96
C ASN A 75 -12.74 -3.32 -7.98
N VAL A 76 -13.24 -2.52 -7.03
CA VAL A 76 -14.63 -2.04 -7.05
C VAL A 76 -14.66 -0.64 -7.65
N ALA A 77 -15.50 -0.45 -8.68
CA ALA A 77 -15.66 0.84 -9.33
C ALA A 77 -16.29 1.87 -8.38
N VAL A 78 -15.69 3.06 -8.30
CA VAL A 78 -16.23 4.20 -7.58
C VAL A 78 -17.16 4.98 -8.50
N ALA A 79 -18.31 5.40 -7.97
CA ALA A 79 -19.27 6.20 -8.73
C ALA A 79 -18.65 7.53 -9.20
N ARG A 80 -18.98 7.99 -10.42
CA ARG A 80 -18.48 9.26 -10.96
C ARG A 80 -19.34 10.44 -10.50
N ARG A 81 -19.29 10.75 -9.21
CA ARG A 81 -19.97 11.92 -8.61
C ARG A 81 -19.06 12.62 -7.59
N PRO A 82 -19.26 13.93 -7.33
CA PRO A 82 -18.50 14.65 -6.30
C PRO A 82 -18.58 13.92 -4.95
N GLY A 83 -17.43 13.77 -4.29
CA GLY A 83 -17.30 13.08 -3.00
C GLY A 83 -17.52 11.57 -3.01
N ALA A 84 -17.71 10.93 -4.18
CA ALA A 84 -17.86 9.48 -4.21
C ALA A 84 -16.63 8.74 -3.71
N PHE A 85 -15.43 9.25 -4.06
CA PHE A 85 -14.18 8.63 -3.65
C PHE A 85 -13.95 8.76 -2.13
N ASP A 86 -14.21 9.94 -1.55
CA ASP A 86 -14.05 10.13 -0.10
C ASP A 86 -15.00 9.22 0.67
N SER A 87 -16.28 9.20 0.31
CA SER A 87 -17.29 8.38 0.98
C SER A 87 -16.99 6.89 0.83
N THR A 88 -16.61 6.44 -0.38
CA THR A 88 -16.27 5.02 -0.60
C THR A 88 -15.06 4.59 0.24
N LEU A 89 -14.04 5.44 0.36
CA LEU A 89 -12.84 5.13 1.14
C LEU A 89 -13.14 5.15 2.66
N ALA A 90 -13.88 6.15 3.12
CA ALA A 90 -14.30 6.29 4.51
C ALA A 90 -15.19 5.12 4.94
N ASP A 91 -16.21 4.78 4.15
CA ASP A 91 -17.13 3.67 4.41
C ASP A 91 -16.36 2.35 4.52
N TYR A 92 -15.43 2.12 3.59
CA TYR A 92 -14.61 0.91 3.62
C TYR A 92 -13.75 0.82 4.89
N TRP A 93 -13.01 1.88 5.24
CA TRP A 93 -12.18 1.88 6.45
C TRP A 93 -13.01 1.75 7.72
N LEU A 94 -14.13 2.47 7.83
CA LEU A 94 -15.02 2.36 8.97
C LEU A 94 -15.65 0.97 9.09
N GLN A 95 -16.02 0.33 7.97
CA GLN A 95 -16.50 -1.05 7.97
C GLN A 95 -15.41 -2.04 8.42
N CYS A 96 -14.18 -1.90 7.93
CA CYS A 96 -13.05 -2.73 8.36
C CYS A 96 -12.78 -2.55 9.87
N TYR A 97 -12.77 -1.30 10.33
CA TYR A 97 -12.53 -0.98 11.73
C TYR A 97 -13.64 -1.48 12.64
N ASN A 98 -14.92 -1.18 12.34
CA ASN A 98 -16.04 -1.63 13.16
C ASN A 98 -16.21 -3.16 13.15
N GLY A 99 -15.91 -3.82 12.03
CA GLY A 99 -16.05 -5.27 11.90
C GLY A 99 -14.88 -6.08 12.46
N THR A 100 -13.64 -5.59 12.31
CA THR A 100 -12.43 -6.37 12.60
C THR A 100 -11.42 -5.65 13.49
N GLN A 101 -11.66 -4.39 13.84
CA GLN A 101 -10.74 -3.51 14.56
C GLN A 101 -9.38 -3.34 13.85
N LYS A 102 -9.35 -3.56 12.53
CA LYS A 102 -8.17 -3.45 11.66
C LYS A 102 -8.46 -2.55 10.48
N LEU A 103 -7.39 -1.95 9.96
CA LEU A 103 -7.38 -1.20 8.71
C LEU A 103 -6.28 -1.75 7.80
N PRO A 104 -6.32 -1.48 6.49
CA PRO A 104 -5.18 -1.70 5.63
C PRO A 104 -3.94 -1.01 6.22
N LYS A 105 -2.74 -1.53 5.95
CA LYS A 105 -1.51 -0.87 6.41
C LYS A 105 -1.05 0.21 5.43
N PHE A 106 -1.32 0.00 4.15
CA PHE A 106 -0.86 0.87 3.08
C PHE A 106 -1.98 1.19 2.09
N LEU A 107 -1.97 2.42 1.57
CA LEU A 107 -2.78 2.85 0.44
C LEU A 107 -1.87 3.14 -0.75
N ARG A 108 -2.07 2.47 -1.88
CA ARG A 108 -1.24 2.69 -3.09
C ARG A 108 -2.08 3.11 -4.28
N PHE A 109 -1.63 4.16 -4.94
CA PHE A 109 -2.19 4.60 -6.22
C PHE A 109 -1.50 3.88 -7.38
N LYS A 110 -2.31 3.41 -8.33
CA LYS A 110 -1.88 2.84 -9.61
C LYS A 110 -2.52 3.67 -10.73
N TYR A 111 -1.71 4.43 -11.44
CA TYR A 111 -2.17 5.24 -12.57
C TYR A 111 -2.03 4.43 -13.86
N GLN A 112 -3.12 4.31 -14.62
CA GLN A 112 -3.15 3.63 -15.91
C GLN A 112 -3.24 4.68 -17.02
N GLY A 113 -2.16 4.81 -17.79
CA GLY A 113 -2.03 5.84 -18.81
C GLY A 113 -1.75 7.23 -18.22
N THR A 114 -1.96 8.27 -19.04
CA THR A 114 -1.72 9.66 -18.65
C THR A 114 -2.92 10.19 -17.85
N VAL A 115 -2.73 10.36 -16.54
CA VAL A 115 -3.73 10.96 -15.66
C VAL A 115 -3.43 12.44 -15.46
N MET A 116 -4.46 13.28 -15.63
CA MET A 116 -4.36 14.72 -15.44
C MET A 116 -3.90 15.08 -14.02
N MET A 117 -2.92 15.98 -13.89
CA MET A 117 -2.36 16.39 -12.59
C MET A 117 -3.42 16.88 -11.58
N GLY A 118 -4.46 17.58 -12.06
CA GLY A 118 -5.58 18.03 -11.21
C GLY A 118 -6.39 16.89 -10.60
N ALA A 119 -6.55 15.78 -11.32
CA ALA A 119 -7.23 14.60 -10.79
C ALA A 119 -6.41 13.92 -9.67
N ARG A 120 -5.08 13.86 -9.83
CA ARG A 120 -4.18 13.34 -8.78
C ARG A 120 -4.24 14.18 -7.51
N GLY A 121 -4.21 15.51 -7.63
CA GLY A 121 -4.31 16.42 -6.48
C GLY A 121 -5.60 16.21 -5.68
N ASN A 122 -6.74 16.23 -6.37
CA ASN A 122 -8.05 16.04 -5.74
C ASN A 122 -8.18 14.69 -5.01
N LEU A 123 -7.61 13.63 -5.56
CA LEU A 123 -7.63 12.31 -4.92
C LEU A 123 -6.77 12.28 -3.64
N MET A 124 -5.60 12.91 -3.66
CA MET A 124 -4.75 12.99 -2.47
C MET A 124 -5.37 13.86 -1.38
N ASP A 125 -6.02 14.96 -1.75
CA ASP A 125 -6.76 15.79 -0.79
C ASP A 125 -7.92 15.02 -0.15
N ALA A 126 -8.65 14.24 -0.95
CA ALA A 126 -9.69 13.35 -0.45
C ALA A 126 -9.15 12.28 0.50
N VAL A 127 -7.99 11.68 0.21
CA VAL A 127 -7.35 10.71 1.13
C VAL A 127 -7.04 11.38 2.47
N VAL A 128 -6.42 12.57 2.48
CA VAL A 128 -6.09 13.28 3.73
C VAL A 128 -7.36 13.58 4.53
N HIS A 129 -8.40 14.07 3.86
CA HIS A 129 -9.68 14.33 4.51
C HIS A 129 -10.28 13.07 5.16
N VAL A 130 -10.25 11.93 4.46
CA VAL A 130 -10.73 10.65 5.01
C VAL A 130 -9.84 10.16 6.16
N GLN A 131 -8.53 10.26 6.03
CA GLN A 131 -7.60 9.90 7.10
C GLN A 131 -7.88 10.67 8.39
N ASP A 132 -8.08 11.99 8.29
CA ASP A 132 -8.34 12.83 9.46
C ASP A 132 -9.72 12.55 10.06
N SER A 133 -10.75 12.37 9.23
CA SER A 133 -12.09 11.98 9.68
C SER A 133 -12.08 10.65 10.43
N VAL A 134 -11.37 9.64 9.91
CA VAL A 134 -11.29 8.31 10.55
C VAL A 134 -10.43 8.34 11.81
N LYS A 135 -9.33 9.12 11.84
CA LYS A 135 -8.56 9.34 13.08
C LYS A 135 -9.44 9.92 14.18
N ASP A 136 -10.22 10.96 13.86
CA ASP A 136 -11.11 11.58 14.82
C ASP A 136 -12.20 10.62 15.30
N TYR A 137 -12.78 9.83 14.40
CA TYR A 137 -13.76 8.81 14.77
C TYR A 137 -13.18 7.80 15.78
N ILE A 138 -12.04 7.20 15.44
CA ILE A 138 -11.38 6.19 16.30
C ILE A 138 -10.93 6.82 17.62
N SER A 139 -10.40 8.04 17.60
CA SER A 139 -9.94 8.74 18.81
C SER A 139 -11.11 9.06 19.73
N LYS A 140 -12.25 9.51 19.18
CA LYS A 140 -13.47 9.78 19.96
C LYS A 140 -14.01 8.52 20.57
N GLU A 141 -14.00 7.40 19.85
CA GLU A 141 -14.47 6.13 20.40
C GLU A 141 -13.56 5.58 21.50
N LYS A 142 -12.23 5.57 21.28
CA LYS A 142 -11.27 4.98 22.22
C LYS A 142 -10.94 5.86 23.41
N PHE A 143 -10.78 7.17 23.19
CA PHE A 143 -10.25 8.13 24.16
C PHE A 143 -11.23 9.24 24.52
N GLN A 144 -12.46 9.23 23.97
CA GLN A 144 -13.49 10.25 24.21
C GLN A 144 -13.07 11.68 23.82
N GLN A 145 -12.09 11.80 22.93
CA GLN A 145 -11.48 13.07 22.53
C GLN A 145 -11.14 13.07 21.03
N GLU A 146 -11.08 14.27 20.44
CA GLU A 146 -10.60 14.47 19.07
C GLU A 146 -9.12 14.10 18.94
N PHE A 147 -8.70 13.62 17.78
CA PHE A 147 -7.33 13.12 17.56
C PHE A 147 -6.27 14.17 17.92
N HIS A 148 -6.49 15.44 17.58
CA HIS A 148 -5.54 16.50 17.88
C HIS A 148 -5.48 16.91 19.37
N ARG A 149 -6.40 16.39 20.20
CA ARG A 149 -6.49 16.69 21.63
C ARG A 149 -5.98 15.56 22.52
N ILE A 150 -5.85 14.34 21.99
CA ILE A 150 -5.31 13.22 22.76
C ILE A 150 -3.81 13.39 22.99
N ASP A 151 -3.31 12.78 24.06
CA ASP A 151 -1.89 12.79 24.40
C ASP A 151 -1.01 12.23 23.26
N PRO A 152 0.21 12.75 23.07
CA PRO A 152 1.12 12.27 22.02
C PRO A 152 1.42 10.76 22.08
N SER A 153 1.37 10.15 23.27
CA SER A 153 1.49 8.70 23.42
C SER A 153 0.35 7.94 22.75
N HIS A 154 -0.90 8.41 22.93
CA HIS A 154 -2.08 7.82 22.28
C HIS A 154 -2.08 8.07 20.76
N GLN A 155 -1.59 9.24 20.31
CA GLN A 155 -1.42 9.50 18.89
C GLN A 155 -0.44 8.50 18.25
N LYS A 156 0.68 8.24 18.93
CA LYS A 156 1.66 7.26 18.48
C LYS A 156 1.11 5.82 18.50
N GLU A 157 0.33 5.49 19.52
CA GLU A 157 -0.36 4.19 19.59
C GLU A 157 -1.29 3.98 18.38
N LEU A 158 -2.06 5.01 18.01
CA LEU A 158 -2.91 4.97 16.81
C LEU A 158 -2.09 4.86 15.52
N GLU A 159 -0.94 5.52 15.43
CA GLU A 159 -0.03 5.42 14.28
C GLU A 159 0.51 4.00 14.11
N GLU A 160 0.90 3.35 15.21
CA GLU A 160 1.40 1.98 15.21
C GLU A 160 0.30 0.96 14.85
N MET A 161 -0.93 1.16 15.34
CA MET A 161 -2.06 0.27 15.07
C MET A 161 -2.65 0.46 13.67
N TYR A 162 -2.71 1.70 13.18
CA TYR A 162 -3.46 2.09 11.98
C TYR A 162 -2.61 2.94 11.02
N PRO A 163 -1.50 2.40 10.49
CA PRO A 163 -0.50 3.20 9.76
C PRO A 163 -1.03 3.84 8.48
N VAL A 164 -2.07 3.28 7.83
CA VAL A 164 -2.68 3.89 6.64
C VAL A 164 -3.25 5.27 6.91
N LEU A 165 -3.66 5.55 8.14
CA LEU A 165 -4.19 6.87 8.53
C LEU A 165 -3.10 7.95 8.57
N PHE A 166 -1.84 7.55 8.72
CA PHE A 166 -0.69 8.45 8.88
C PHE A 166 0.20 8.49 7.64
N GLN A 167 -0.18 7.76 6.59
CA GLN A 167 0.59 7.71 5.35
C GLN A 167 0.62 9.09 4.68
N LYS A 168 1.83 9.61 4.46
CA LYS A 168 2.07 10.87 3.74
C LYS A 168 1.74 10.72 2.25
N ARG A 169 1.42 11.85 1.60
CA ARG A 169 1.15 11.92 0.15
C ARG A 169 2.32 11.30 -0.63
N LEU A 170 2.01 10.34 -1.50
CA LEU A 170 2.94 9.66 -2.42
C LEU A 170 3.10 10.43 -3.74
#